data_AF-D4IQE3-F1
#
_entry.id   AF-D4IQE3-F1
#
_cell.length_a   1.000
_cell.length_b   1.000
_cell.length_c   1.000
_cell.angle_alpha   90.00
_cell.angle_beta   90.00
_cell.angle_gamma   90.00
#
_symmetry.space_group_name_H-M   'P 1'
#
loop_
_entity.id
_entity.type
_entity.pdbx_description
1 polymer ?
#
loop_
_entity_poly.entity_id
_entity_poly.type
_entity_poly.pdbx_seq_one_letter_code
_entity_poly.pdbx_strand_id
1 'polypeptide(L)'
;MIEFKPVRLEDRAVIERYTMPSGICNCDLAFANMYCWQAVFHSAWAEIGGFLVIRFQIDGGERIGYMQPVGEGDFGPILPLLREDAHAHGQRLRIIGLTDEGRDTIRRIVPCHFAFESDRALEDYVYNADDLRNLAGRRYQPKRNHINRFTAEYPDYCYEELTPDRFGECMALEREWRKAHEGHTSELCAEQRAMQRAFEHFEELGLIGGCIYVGDRLAAFTYGSAVNDHTFDTHVEKADTEFDGAFTIINKLFAQHLPERFTLINREEDLGLDGLRQAKLSYHPAFLQHKFAAICMHPDEVACKELWMKAFGDDEQFADSFIMRYYSRRRMLTAEAEGRMAAMLHLLPFRTELGRTTYIYGVATDPAFRGRGLASQLMREAMRLIAERGDDAALLIPTPGKEWLREFYGRFGFAGDVPARFVSADRFDFGTGDAAADRAMVWRRDSSVPLPEQLTASWHS
;
A
#
# COMPACT_ATOMS: atom_id res chain seq x y z
N MET A 1 -11.22 -27.11 3.41
CA MET A 1 -10.27 -26.21 4.09
C MET A 1 -8.94 -26.37 3.38
N ILE A 2 -8.32 -25.27 2.96
CA ILE A 2 -7.05 -25.32 2.23
C ILE A 2 -5.95 -25.63 3.25
N GLU A 3 -5.10 -26.61 2.93
CA GLU A 3 -3.95 -26.94 3.79
C GLU A 3 -2.75 -26.08 3.40
N PHE A 4 -2.54 -25.00 4.15
CA PHE A 4 -1.37 -24.13 4.01
C PHE A 4 -0.18 -24.66 4.80
N LYS A 5 0.98 -24.74 4.15
CA LYS A 5 2.25 -25.16 4.76
C LYS A 5 3.14 -23.94 4.98
N PRO A 6 3.73 -23.74 6.17
CA PRO A 6 4.69 -22.65 6.37
C PRO A 6 5.81 -22.72 5.33
N VAL A 7 6.25 -21.58 4.81
CA VAL A 7 7.37 -21.54 3.85
C VAL A 7 8.66 -22.00 4.54
N ARG A 8 9.33 -22.99 3.98
CA ARG A 8 10.62 -23.52 4.43
C ARG A 8 11.61 -23.62 3.27
N LEU A 9 12.90 -23.76 3.58
CA LEU A 9 13.96 -23.91 2.58
C LEU A 9 13.69 -25.06 1.62
N GLU A 10 13.20 -26.20 2.12
CA GLU A 10 12.89 -27.37 1.29
C GLU A 10 11.80 -27.12 0.24
N ASP A 11 10.98 -26.07 0.41
CA ASP A 11 9.88 -25.73 -0.50
C ASP A 11 10.34 -24.93 -1.73
N ARG A 12 11.61 -24.46 -1.75
CA ARG A 12 12.15 -23.60 -2.80
C ARG A 12 11.83 -24.09 -4.20
N ALA A 13 12.18 -25.33 -4.50
CA ALA A 13 12.00 -25.90 -5.83
C ALA A 13 10.51 -25.99 -6.25
N VAL A 14 9.60 -26.17 -5.29
CA VAL A 14 8.16 -26.26 -5.59
C VAL A 14 7.56 -24.87 -5.83
N ILE A 15 7.95 -23.88 -5.03
CA ILE A 15 7.53 -22.48 -5.19
C ILE A 15 8.10 -21.90 -6.48
N GLU A 16 9.40 -22.09 -6.74
CA GLU A 16 10.08 -21.59 -7.93
C GLU A 16 9.56 -22.22 -9.23
N ARG A 17 8.94 -23.41 -9.18
CA ARG A 17 8.22 -23.98 -10.34
C ARG A 17 7.11 -23.05 -10.84
N TYR A 18 6.56 -22.19 -9.99
CA TYR A 18 5.54 -21.21 -10.34
C TYR A 18 6.12 -19.82 -10.58
N THR A 19 7.03 -19.35 -9.72
CA THR A 19 7.54 -17.98 -9.81
C THR A 19 8.56 -17.80 -10.93
N MET A 20 9.43 -18.78 -11.19
CA MET A 20 10.46 -18.71 -12.23
C MET A 20 9.91 -18.52 -13.65
N PRO A 21 8.93 -19.31 -14.11
CA PRO A 21 8.32 -19.06 -15.43
C PRO A 21 7.33 -17.89 -15.43
N SER A 22 7.04 -17.28 -14.28
CA SER A 22 6.09 -16.16 -14.22
C SER A 22 6.65 -14.91 -14.90
N GLY A 23 5.78 -14.10 -15.49
CA GLY A 23 6.13 -12.76 -15.98
C GLY A 23 6.01 -11.66 -14.90
N ILE A 24 5.78 -12.03 -13.64
CA ILE A 24 5.50 -11.07 -12.57
C ILE A 24 6.83 -10.59 -11.98
N CYS A 25 7.00 -9.28 -11.89
CA CYS A 25 8.25 -8.66 -11.44
C CYS A 25 8.22 -8.19 -9.98
N ASN A 26 7.17 -8.48 -9.21
CA ASN A 26 7.05 -8.08 -7.80
C ASN A 26 8.11 -8.77 -6.92
N CYS A 27 8.88 -7.99 -6.16
CA CYS A 27 9.92 -8.46 -5.25
C CYS A 27 9.39 -9.45 -4.18
N ASP A 28 8.11 -9.33 -3.79
CA ASP A 28 7.46 -10.22 -2.82
C ASP A 28 7.42 -11.69 -3.28
N LEU A 29 7.55 -11.93 -4.60
CA LEU A 29 7.57 -13.26 -5.19
C LEU A 29 8.95 -13.93 -5.21
N ALA A 30 10.01 -13.21 -4.83
CA ALA A 30 11.31 -13.83 -4.61
C ALA A 30 11.21 -14.81 -3.43
N PHE A 31 11.62 -16.07 -3.64
CA PHE A 31 11.58 -17.08 -2.58
C PHE A 31 12.42 -16.67 -1.35
N ALA A 32 13.54 -15.99 -1.57
CA ALA A 32 14.37 -15.46 -0.50
C ALA A 32 13.60 -14.48 0.40
N ASN A 33 12.82 -13.57 -0.18
CA ASN A 33 11.96 -12.65 0.59
C ASN A 33 10.89 -13.42 1.38
N MET A 34 10.21 -14.39 0.75
CA MET A 34 9.21 -15.22 1.44
C MET A 34 9.80 -15.95 2.65
N TYR A 35 11.02 -16.51 2.52
CA TYR A 35 11.67 -17.26 3.57
C TYR A 35 12.26 -16.37 4.68
N CYS A 36 12.95 -15.29 4.32
CA CYS A 36 13.62 -14.41 5.28
C CYS A 36 12.62 -13.66 6.17
N TRP A 37 11.46 -13.30 5.61
CA TRP A 37 10.40 -12.59 6.32
C TRP A 37 9.35 -13.52 6.95
N GLN A 38 9.51 -14.85 6.84
CA GLN A 38 8.54 -15.83 7.33
C GLN A 38 8.22 -15.68 8.82
N ALA A 39 9.20 -15.30 9.65
CA ALA A 39 9.00 -15.12 11.09
C ALA A 39 8.15 -13.87 11.45
N VAL A 40 8.00 -12.94 10.52
CA VAL A 40 7.25 -11.69 10.70
C VAL A 40 5.86 -11.85 10.09
N PHE A 41 5.80 -12.30 8.84
CA PHE A 41 4.54 -12.40 8.10
C PHE A 41 3.88 -13.77 8.20
N HIS A 42 4.49 -14.73 8.89
CA HIS A 42 3.97 -16.10 9.03
C HIS A 42 3.56 -16.72 7.69
N SER A 43 4.34 -16.42 6.63
CA SER A 43 4.05 -16.81 5.26
C SER A 43 3.92 -18.33 5.14
N ALA A 44 2.84 -18.74 4.47
CA ALA A 44 2.53 -20.14 4.21
C ALA A 44 2.00 -20.28 2.77
N TRP A 45 2.21 -21.44 2.16
CA TRP A 45 1.86 -21.69 0.76
C TRP A 45 0.98 -22.92 0.58
N ALA A 46 0.22 -22.94 -0.50
CA ALA A 46 -0.57 -24.09 -0.95
C ALA A 46 -0.64 -24.11 -2.49
N GLU A 47 -0.88 -25.30 -3.05
CA GLU A 47 -1.20 -25.48 -4.47
C GLU A 47 -2.72 -25.67 -4.62
N ILE A 48 -3.37 -24.81 -5.40
CA ILE A 48 -4.83 -24.81 -5.56
C ILE A 48 -5.16 -24.65 -7.04
N GLY A 49 -5.75 -25.68 -7.65
CA GLY A 49 -6.21 -25.61 -9.04
C GLY A 49 -5.08 -25.29 -10.04
N GLY A 50 -3.84 -25.69 -9.75
CA GLY A 50 -2.67 -25.37 -10.58
C GLY A 50 -2.04 -24.01 -10.31
N PHE A 51 -2.45 -23.29 -9.26
CA PHE A 51 -1.83 -22.03 -8.82
C PHE A 51 -1.09 -22.20 -7.50
N LEU A 52 0.08 -21.60 -7.38
CA LEU A 52 0.70 -21.26 -6.12
C LEU A 52 -0.09 -20.14 -5.44
N VAL A 53 -0.45 -20.37 -4.18
CA VAL A 53 -1.08 -19.36 -3.34
C VAL A 53 -0.23 -19.18 -2.09
N ILE A 54 0.18 -17.95 -1.83
CA ILE A 54 0.85 -17.55 -0.59
C ILE A 54 -0.15 -16.81 0.30
N ARG A 55 -0.33 -17.29 1.53
CA ARG A 55 -1.08 -16.62 2.60
C ARG A 55 -0.09 -16.08 3.63
N PHE A 56 -0.33 -14.86 4.10
CA PHE A 56 0.55 -14.19 5.05
C PHE A 56 -0.24 -13.29 5.99
N GLN A 57 0.41 -12.84 7.06
CA GLN A 57 -0.05 -11.85 8.02
C GLN A 57 0.40 -10.46 7.59
N ILE A 58 -0.56 -9.58 7.35
CA ILE A 58 -0.35 -8.21 6.89
C ILE A 58 0.25 -7.39 8.04
N ASP A 59 1.34 -6.67 7.75
CA ASP A 59 2.10 -5.83 8.70
C ASP A 59 2.59 -6.59 9.95
N GLY A 60 2.70 -7.92 9.87
CA GLY A 60 3.02 -8.78 11.02
C GLY A 60 1.93 -8.82 12.11
N GLY A 61 0.72 -8.36 11.80
CA GLY A 61 -0.45 -8.40 12.69
C GLY A 61 -1.31 -9.65 12.51
N GLU A 62 -2.52 -9.65 13.07
CA GLU A 62 -3.43 -10.80 12.96
C GLU A 62 -4.20 -10.85 11.64
N ARG A 63 -4.16 -9.77 10.84
CA ARG A 63 -4.90 -9.71 9.57
C ARG A 63 -4.25 -10.61 8.54
N ILE A 64 -5.02 -11.50 7.91
CA ILE A 64 -4.52 -12.34 6.81
C ILE A 64 -4.76 -11.69 5.45
N GLY A 65 -3.78 -11.88 4.57
CA GLY A 65 -3.82 -11.56 3.15
C GLY A 65 -3.28 -12.72 2.33
N TYR A 66 -3.57 -12.68 1.03
CA TYR A 66 -3.04 -13.62 0.05
C TYR A 66 -2.29 -12.82 -1.00
N MET A 67 -1.12 -13.29 -1.43
CA MET A 67 -0.48 -12.70 -2.62
C MET A 67 -1.33 -13.02 -3.86
N GLN A 68 -1.10 -12.30 -4.96
CA GLN A 68 -1.65 -12.70 -6.25
C GLN A 68 -1.30 -14.19 -6.52
N PRO A 69 -2.30 -15.05 -6.79
CA PRO A 69 -2.00 -16.44 -7.17
C PRO A 69 -1.14 -16.52 -8.43
N VAL A 70 -0.14 -17.39 -8.41
CA VAL A 70 0.84 -17.53 -9.50
C VAL A 70 0.65 -18.89 -10.16
N GLY A 71 0.37 -18.91 -11.46
CA GLY A 71 0.12 -20.12 -12.23
C GLY A 71 -0.28 -19.78 -13.66
N GLU A 72 -0.54 -20.81 -14.46
CA GLU A 72 -0.98 -20.61 -15.84
C GLU A 72 -2.48 -20.29 -15.90
N GLY A 73 -2.83 -19.24 -16.64
CA GLY A 73 -4.21 -18.87 -16.92
C GLY A 73 -4.87 -17.98 -15.85
N ASP A 74 -6.21 -17.99 -15.84
CA ASP A 74 -7.02 -17.11 -14.99
C ASP A 74 -7.22 -17.74 -13.59
N PHE A 75 -6.73 -17.08 -12.54
CA PHE A 75 -6.88 -17.54 -11.15
C PHE A 75 -8.28 -17.29 -10.57
N GLY A 76 -9.20 -16.73 -11.35
CA GLY A 76 -10.54 -16.41 -10.91
C GLY A 76 -11.35 -17.57 -10.32
N PRO A 77 -11.29 -18.78 -10.90
CA PRO A 77 -11.96 -19.95 -10.35
C PRO A 77 -11.56 -20.32 -8.92
N ILE A 78 -10.37 -19.91 -8.43
CA ILE A 78 -9.92 -20.22 -7.07
C ILE A 78 -10.31 -19.14 -6.04
N LEU A 79 -10.78 -17.97 -6.45
CA LEU A 79 -11.18 -16.90 -5.53
C LEU A 79 -12.27 -17.30 -4.52
N PRO A 80 -13.32 -18.07 -4.89
CA PRO A 80 -14.30 -18.56 -3.92
C PRO A 80 -13.67 -19.40 -2.81
N LEU A 81 -12.66 -20.22 -3.14
CA LEU A 81 -11.95 -21.07 -2.17
C LEU A 81 -11.11 -20.22 -1.20
N LEU A 82 -10.42 -19.19 -1.70
CA LEU A 82 -9.68 -18.25 -0.85
C LEU A 82 -10.62 -17.46 0.07
N ARG A 83 -11.81 -17.12 -0.43
CA ARG A 83 -12.85 -16.45 0.36
C ARG A 83 -13.36 -17.34 1.49
N GLU A 84 -13.57 -18.62 1.23
CA GLU A 84 -13.95 -19.60 2.25
C GLU A 84 -12.86 -19.76 3.31
N ASP A 85 -11.58 -19.82 2.93
CA ASP A 85 -10.48 -19.88 3.89
C ASP A 85 -10.38 -18.61 4.74
N ALA A 86 -10.51 -17.43 4.12
CA ALA A 86 -10.53 -16.17 4.85
C ALA A 86 -11.67 -16.13 5.89
N HIS A 87 -12.88 -16.53 5.48
CA HIS A 87 -14.04 -16.58 6.37
C HIS A 87 -13.87 -17.60 7.49
N ALA A 88 -13.20 -18.73 7.25
CA ALA A 88 -12.89 -19.71 8.30
C ALA A 88 -12.00 -19.11 9.41
N HIS A 89 -11.22 -18.07 9.11
CA HIS A 89 -10.44 -17.29 10.06
C HIS A 89 -11.18 -16.06 10.61
N GLY A 90 -12.47 -15.91 10.31
CA GLY A 90 -13.27 -14.75 10.72
C GLY A 90 -12.89 -13.44 10.00
N GLN A 91 -12.23 -13.53 8.84
CA GLN A 91 -11.75 -12.37 8.09
C GLN A 91 -12.32 -12.33 6.67
N ARG A 92 -12.32 -11.15 6.06
CA ARG A 92 -12.64 -10.99 4.63
C ARG A 92 -11.43 -11.33 3.76
N LEU A 93 -11.69 -11.77 2.52
CA LEU A 93 -10.64 -12.02 1.54
C LEU A 93 -9.92 -10.72 1.17
N ARG A 94 -8.59 -10.76 1.24
CA ARG A 94 -7.69 -9.68 0.81
C ARG A 94 -6.62 -10.26 -0.10
N ILE A 95 -6.47 -9.73 -1.30
CA ILE A 95 -5.40 -10.11 -2.22
C ILE A 95 -4.49 -8.92 -2.38
N ILE A 96 -3.20 -9.11 -2.11
CA ILE A 96 -2.19 -8.05 -2.03
C ILE A 96 -1.10 -8.33 -3.08
N GLY A 97 -0.45 -7.26 -3.57
CA GLY A 97 0.62 -7.40 -4.56
C GLY A 97 0.10 -7.77 -5.95
N LEU A 98 -1.15 -7.39 -6.27
CA LEU A 98 -1.73 -7.62 -7.58
C LEU A 98 -1.05 -6.74 -8.63
N THR A 99 -0.74 -7.35 -9.78
CA THR A 99 -0.38 -6.62 -10.99
C THR A 99 -1.63 -5.98 -11.62
N ASP A 100 -1.44 -5.13 -12.62
CA ASP A 100 -2.56 -4.62 -13.43
C ASP A 100 -3.41 -5.75 -14.03
N GLU A 101 -2.77 -6.80 -14.56
CA GLU A 101 -3.46 -7.98 -15.10
C GLU A 101 -4.22 -8.74 -14.02
N GLY A 102 -3.64 -8.88 -12.82
CA GLY A 102 -4.30 -9.51 -11.69
C GLY A 102 -5.54 -8.73 -11.25
N ARG A 103 -5.44 -7.40 -11.13
CA ARG A 103 -6.57 -6.52 -10.83
C ARG A 103 -7.68 -6.67 -11.87
N ASP A 104 -7.31 -6.62 -13.15
CA ASP A 104 -8.28 -6.71 -14.25
C ASP A 104 -8.92 -8.11 -14.32
N THR A 105 -8.20 -9.15 -13.89
CA THR A 105 -8.73 -10.50 -13.70
C THR A 105 -9.79 -10.52 -12.61
N ILE A 106 -9.50 -9.95 -11.43
CA ILE A 106 -10.47 -9.83 -10.34
C ILE A 106 -11.71 -9.04 -10.77
N ARG A 107 -11.54 -7.94 -11.51
CA ARG A 107 -12.65 -7.11 -12.00
C ARG A 107 -13.64 -7.86 -12.89
N ARG A 108 -13.19 -8.90 -13.62
CA ARG A 108 -14.07 -9.72 -14.47
C ARG A 108 -14.91 -10.71 -13.66
N ILE A 109 -14.59 -10.95 -12.39
CA ILE A 109 -15.17 -12.02 -11.58
C ILE A 109 -16.35 -11.49 -10.78
N VAL A 110 -17.52 -11.57 -11.41
CA VAL A 110 -18.81 -11.07 -10.91
C VAL A 110 -19.26 -11.64 -9.54
N PRO A 111 -18.94 -12.88 -9.11
CA PRO A 111 -19.38 -13.39 -7.81
C PRO A 111 -18.82 -12.65 -6.58
N CYS A 112 -17.75 -11.87 -6.75
CA CYS A 112 -17.09 -11.13 -5.67
C CYS A 112 -16.91 -9.68 -6.09
N HIS A 113 -17.53 -8.75 -5.37
CA HIS A 113 -17.25 -7.33 -5.55
C HIS A 113 -16.02 -6.98 -4.72
N PHE A 114 -14.98 -6.47 -5.37
CA PHE A 114 -13.77 -6.02 -4.71
C PHE A 114 -13.68 -4.49 -4.73
N ALA A 115 -13.13 -3.94 -3.65
CA ALA A 115 -12.57 -2.60 -3.64
C ALA A 115 -11.06 -2.71 -3.87
N PHE A 116 -10.50 -1.82 -4.67
CA PHE A 116 -9.07 -1.80 -4.98
C PHE A 116 -8.41 -0.53 -4.47
N GLU A 117 -7.22 -0.67 -3.89
CA GLU A 117 -6.31 0.45 -3.64
C GLU A 117 -4.92 0.13 -4.18
N SER A 118 -4.19 1.17 -4.53
CA SER A 118 -2.74 1.11 -4.68
C SER A 118 -2.12 2.14 -3.76
N ASP A 119 -0.99 1.78 -3.17
CA ASP A 119 -0.12 2.73 -2.47
C ASP A 119 1.14 2.93 -3.29
N ARG A 120 1.35 4.16 -3.76
CA ARG A 120 2.54 4.53 -4.53
C ARG A 120 3.82 4.29 -3.73
N ALA A 121 3.78 4.35 -2.41
CA ALA A 121 4.91 4.07 -1.55
C ALA A 121 5.41 2.62 -1.64
N LEU A 122 4.55 1.69 -2.07
CA LEU A 122 4.82 0.25 -2.11
C LEU A 122 5.06 -0.27 -3.54
N GLU A 123 5.11 0.61 -4.55
CA GLU A 123 5.38 0.20 -5.92
C GLU A 123 6.87 -0.05 -6.15
N ASP A 124 7.17 -1.14 -6.86
CA ASP A 124 8.53 -1.57 -7.13
C ASP A 124 9.13 -0.82 -8.31
N TYR A 125 10.41 -0.49 -8.19
CA TYR A 125 11.19 0.12 -9.26
C TYR A 125 11.91 -0.95 -10.08
N VAL A 126 11.47 -1.16 -11.32
CA VAL A 126 12.06 -2.14 -12.22
C VAL A 126 12.85 -1.46 -13.32
N TYR A 127 14.10 -1.87 -13.51
CA TYR A 127 15.06 -1.28 -14.44
C TYR A 127 15.47 -2.28 -15.52
N ASN A 128 15.80 -1.81 -16.71
CA ASN A 128 16.55 -2.64 -17.65
C ASN A 128 17.94 -2.91 -17.05
N ALA A 129 18.34 -4.17 -16.98
CA ALA A 129 19.65 -4.55 -16.44
C ALA A 129 20.80 -3.89 -17.22
N ASP A 130 20.67 -3.80 -18.55
CA ASP A 130 21.66 -3.15 -19.42
C ASP A 130 21.86 -1.66 -19.10
N ASP A 131 20.76 -0.95 -18.79
CA ASP A 131 20.80 0.45 -18.38
C ASP A 131 21.65 0.62 -17.11
N LEU A 132 21.51 -0.25 -16.12
CA LEU A 132 22.28 -0.20 -14.87
C LEU A 132 23.73 -0.66 -15.03
N ARG A 133 23.98 -1.68 -15.89
CA ARG A 133 25.32 -2.19 -16.22
C ARG A 133 26.19 -1.13 -16.88
N ASN A 134 25.62 -0.42 -17.85
CA ASN A 134 26.37 0.43 -18.76
C ASN A 134 26.23 1.92 -18.44
N LEU A 135 25.11 2.33 -17.83
CA LEU A 135 24.76 3.72 -17.57
C LEU A 135 24.97 4.59 -18.82
N ALA A 136 24.48 4.14 -19.99
CA ALA A 136 24.79 4.74 -21.29
C ALA A 136 23.90 5.97 -21.62
N GLY A 137 24.48 6.96 -22.29
CA GLY A 137 23.74 8.13 -22.79
C GLY A 137 23.64 9.31 -21.81
N ARG A 138 23.01 10.41 -22.27
CA ARG A 138 23.04 11.70 -21.56
C ARG A 138 22.33 11.66 -20.20
N ARG A 139 21.24 10.90 -20.07
CA ARG A 139 20.43 10.82 -18.84
C ARG A 139 21.19 10.23 -17.62
N TYR A 140 22.20 9.40 -17.86
CA TYR A 140 23.06 8.82 -16.82
C TYR A 140 24.40 9.56 -16.63
N GLN A 141 24.62 10.70 -17.31
CA GLN A 141 25.84 11.49 -17.12
C GLN A 141 26.09 11.84 -15.63
N PRO A 142 25.08 12.21 -14.82
CA PRO A 142 25.31 12.45 -13.40
C PRO A 142 25.85 11.23 -12.66
N LYS A 143 25.34 10.02 -12.94
CA LYS A 143 25.80 8.77 -12.32
C LYS A 143 27.22 8.42 -12.71
N ARG A 144 27.57 8.58 -13.99
CA ARG A 144 28.97 8.44 -14.45
C ARG A 144 29.91 9.45 -13.79
N ASN A 145 29.45 10.68 -13.55
CA ASN A 145 30.25 11.67 -12.84
C ASN A 145 30.52 11.26 -11.38
N HIS A 146 29.53 10.70 -10.66
CA HIS A 146 29.75 10.15 -9.32
C HIS A 146 30.75 8.99 -9.33
N ILE A 147 30.62 8.05 -10.28
CA ILE A 147 31.57 6.94 -10.45
C ILE A 147 32.98 7.44 -10.74
N ASN A 148 33.14 8.41 -11.64
CA ASN A 148 34.44 8.98 -11.98
C ASN A 148 35.08 9.69 -10.78
N ARG A 149 34.28 10.38 -9.96
CA ARG A 149 34.76 11.00 -8.73
C ARG A 149 35.20 9.95 -7.71
N PHE A 150 34.36 8.96 -7.43
CA PHE A 150 34.68 7.85 -6.52
C PHE A 150 35.97 7.15 -6.94
N THR A 151 36.11 6.82 -8.23
CA THR A 151 37.30 6.15 -8.77
C THR A 151 38.57 7.01 -8.70
N ALA A 152 38.43 8.34 -8.81
CA ALA A 152 39.56 9.25 -8.69
C ALA A 152 39.99 9.47 -7.22
N GLU A 153 39.03 9.45 -6.29
CA GLU A 153 39.26 9.65 -4.87
C GLU A 153 39.79 8.37 -4.18
N TYR A 154 39.27 7.21 -4.59
CA TYR A 154 39.63 5.90 -4.03
C TYR A 154 40.19 5.00 -5.12
N PRO A 155 41.39 5.27 -5.67
CA PRO A 155 41.93 4.52 -6.82
C PRO A 155 42.27 3.06 -6.52
N ASP A 156 42.35 2.69 -5.24
CA ASP A 156 42.66 1.35 -4.72
C ASP A 156 41.41 0.55 -4.34
N TYR A 157 40.20 1.04 -4.64
CA TYR A 157 38.98 0.30 -4.37
C TYR A 157 38.92 -1.02 -5.13
N CYS A 158 38.30 -2.03 -4.53
CA CYS A 158 37.99 -3.29 -5.22
C CYS A 158 36.52 -3.67 -5.05
N TYR A 159 36.00 -4.36 -6.06
CA TYR A 159 34.73 -5.08 -5.98
C TYR A 159 35.02 -6.54 -5.74
N GLU A 160 34.35 -7.12 -4.75
CA GLU A 160 34.47 -8.54 -4.41
C GLU A 160 33.09 -9.17 -4.31
N GLU A 161 33.00 -10.47 -4.63
CA GLU A 161 31.78 -11.23 -4.42
C GLU A 161 31.47 -11.34 -2.92
N LEU A 162 30.19 -11.29 -2.55
CA LEU A 162 29.79 -11.49 -1.16
C LEU A 162 29.87 -12.99 -0.80
N THR A 163 30.80 -13.36 0.07
CA THR A 163 31.02 -14.74 0.53
C THR A 163 30.90 -14.85 2.06
N PRO A 164 30.76 -16.06 2.63
CA PRO A 164 30.49 -16.24 4.05
C PRO A 164 31.45 -15.57 5.04
N ASP A 165 32.73 -15.47 4.68
CA ASP A 165 33.75 -14.77 5.47
C ASP A 165 33.50 -13.25 5.60
N ARG A 166 32.75 -12.64 4.65
CA ARG A 166 32.43 -11.20 4.62
C ARG A 166 31.11 -10.85 5.33
N PHE A 167 30.27 -11.84 5.68
CA PHE A 167 28.95 -11.59 6.28
C PHE A 167 29.01 -10.81 7.59
N GLY A 168 30.03 -11.09 8.42
CA GLY A 168 30.22 -10.41 9.70
C GLY A 168 30.43 -8.90 9.57
N GLU A 169 31.20 -8.49 8.56
CA GLU A 169 31.47 -7.08 8.24
C GLU A 169 30.23 -6.38 7.68
N CYS A 170 29.48 -7.05 6.79
CA CYS A 170 28.23 -6.52 6.26
C CYS A 170 27.20 -6.28 7.37
N MET A 171 27.08 -7.23 8.32
CA MET A 171 26.22 -7.05 9.51
C MET A 171 26.72 -5.93 10.42
N ALA A 172 28.03 -5.66 10.46
CA ALA A 172 28.58 -4.54 11.23
C ALA A 172 28.24 -3.20 10.58
N LEU A 173 28.43 -3.06 9.27
CA LEU A 173 28.08 -1.86 8.52
C LEU A 173 26.58 -1.55 8.65
N GLU A 174 25.73 -2.57 8.53
CA GLU A 174 24.28 -2.41 8.72
C GLU A 174 23.93 -1.88 10.12
N ARG A 175 24.62 -2.35 11.17
CA ARG A 175 24.43 -1.83 12.54
C ARG A 175 24.88 -0.38 12.68
N GLU A 176 25.94 0.03 12.00
CA GLU A 176 26.45 1.40 12.05
C GLU A 176 25.54 2.36 11.29
N TRP A 177 25.13 1.98 10.08
CA TRP A 177 24.17 2.73 9.27
C TRP A 177 22.91 3.05 10.08
N ARG A 178 22.38 2.06 10.81
CA ARG A 178 21.22 2.21 11.71
C ARG A 178 21.45 3.21 12.84
N LYS A 179 22.60 3.13 13.54
CA LYS A 179 22.90 4.06 14.64
C LYS A 179 22.96 5.51 14.17
N ALA A 180 23.42 5.73 12.95
CA ALA A 180 23.57 7.06 12.37
C ALA A 180 22.25 7.65 11.86
N HIS A 181 21.33 6.81 11.37
CA HIS A 181 20.14 7.29 10.67
C HIS A 181 18.84 7.18 11.49
N GLU A 182 18.75 6.32 12.51
CA GLU A 182 17.43 5.93 13.04
C GLU A 182 17.37 5.67 14.58
N GLY A 183 16.39 6.29 15.23
CA GLY A 183 16.05 6.04 16.63
C GLY A 183 15.14 4.82 16.79
N HIS A 184 15.66 3.74 17.38
CA HIS A 184 14.97 2.58 18.00
C HIS A 184 13.45 2.41 17.70
N THR A 185 13.08 1.82 16.56
CA THR A 185 11.74 1.27 16.29
C THR A 185 11.77 -0.25 16.06
N SER A 186 10.63 -0.93 16.24
CA SER A 186 10.46 -2.40 16.25
C SER A 186 10.57 -3.08 14.89
N GLU A 187 10.19 -2.39 13.82
CA GLU A 187 10.25 -2.85 12.43
C GLU A 187 11.72 -3.08 12.00
N LEU A 188 12.64 -2.32 12.59
CA LEU A 188 14.08 -2.39 12.33
C LEU A 188 14.69 -3.71 12.79
N CYS A 189 14.20 -4.31 13.88
CA CYS A 189 14.67 -5.64 14.29
C CYS A 189 14.26 -6.73 13.29
N ALA A 190 13.22 -6.51 12.47
CA ALA A 190 12.77 -7.48 11.48
C ALA A 190 13.74 -7.57 10.29
N GLU A 191 14.14 -6.44 9.71
CA GLU A 191 15.11 -6.39 8.60
C GLU A 191 16.45 -7.04 8.99
N GLN A 192 16.93 -6.77 10.21
CA GLN A 192 18.17 -7.38 10.72
C GLN A 192 18.07 -8.90 10.84
N ARG A 193 16.92 -9.41 11.31
CA ARG A 193 16.65 -10.85 11.37
C ARG A 193 16.50 -11.46 9.98
N ALA A 194 15.87 -10.74 9.05
CA ALA A 194 15.73 -11.16 7.66
C ALA A 194 17.12 -11.28 6.99
N MET A 195 17.97 -10.27 7.16
CA MET A 195 19.35 -10.28 6.67
C MET A 195 20.21 -11.36 7.32
N GLN A 196 20.07 -11.59 8.63
CA GLN A 196 20.74 -12.70 9.31
C GLN A 196 20.34 -14.05 8.71
N ARG A 197 19.03 -14.30 8.50
CA ARG A 197 18.54 -15.53 7.87
C ARG A 197 19.02 -15.67 6.43
N ALA A 198 19.07 -14.56 5.68
CA ALA A 198 19.59 -14.52 4.32
C ALA A 198 21.05 -15.00 4.29
N PHE A 199 21.89 -14.52 5.23
CA PHE A 199 23.28 -14.93 5.34
C PHE A 199 23.45 -16.37 5.84
N GLU A 200 22.64 -16.81 6.81
CA GLU A 200 22.68 -18.20 7.32
C GLU A 200 22.40 -19.23 6.22
N HIS A 201 21.61 -18.87 5.21
CA HIS A 201 21.19 -19.76 4.12
C HIS A 201 21.53 -19.21 2.72
N PHE A 202 22.61 -18.45 2.61
CA PHE A 202 22.93 -17.66 1.41
C PHE A 202 22.95 -18.49 0.12
N GLU A 203 23.66 -19.62 0.13
CA GLU A 203 23.77 -20.54 -1.01
C GLU A 203 22.44 -21.28 -1.26
N GLU A 204 21.79 -21.77 -0.20
CA GLU A 204 20.51 -22.52 -0.28
C GLU A 204 19.37 -21.67 -0.85
N LEU A 205 19.40 -20.36 -0.58
CA LEU A 205 18.48 -19.36 -1.13
C LEU A 205 18.90 -18.89 -2.54
N GLY A 206 20.09 -19.25 -3.01
CA GLY A 206 20.63 -18.83 -4.29
C GLY A 206 20.84 -17.32 -4.36
N LEU A 207 21.23 -16.73 -3.25
CA LEU A 207 21.58 -15.31 -3.18
C LEU A 207 22.85 -15.05 -3.96
N ILE A 208 22.90 -13.89 -4.60
CA ILE A 208 24.11 -13.34 -5.23
C ILE A 208 24.34 -11.97 -4.60
N GLY A 209 25.59 -11.64 -4.30
CA GLY A 209 25.92 -10.36 -3.69
C GLY A 209 27.31 -9.86 -4.06
N GLY A 210 27.60 -8.63 -3.66
CA GLY A 210 28.89 -8.01 -3.85
C GLY A 210 29.21 -6.97 -2.77
N CYS A 211 30.50 -6.72 -2.61
CA CYS A 211 31.07 -5.76 -1.68
C CYS A 211 31.98 -4.78 -2.44
N ILE A 212 32.04 -3.53 -1.96
CA ILE A 212 33.09 -2.57 -2.32
C ILE A 212 33.97 -2.37 -1.11
N TYR A 213 35.27 -2.54 -1.31
CA TYR A 213 36.29 -2.20 -0.32
C TYR A 213 37.09 -0.99 -0.79
N VAL A 214 37.48 -0.14 0.15
CA VAL A 214 38.48 0.92 -0.04
C VAL A 214 39.58 0.69 1.00
N GLY A 215 40.75 0.22 0.54
CA GLY A 215 41.71 -0.43 1.42
C GLY A 215 41.08 -1.64 2.11
N ASP A 216 41.24 -1.74 3.44
CA ASP A 216 40.66 -2.81 4.26
C ASP A 216 39.24 -2.48 4.79
N ARG A 217 38.64 -1.36 4.38
CA ARG A 217 37.32 -0.92 4.86
C ARG A 217 36.22 -1.30 3.88
N LEU A 218 35.18 -1.97 4.38
CA LEU A 218 33.95 -2.20 3.64
C LEU A 218 33.21 -0.87 3.44
N ALA A 219 33.20 -0.36 2.21
CA ALA A 219 32.52 0.89 1.84
C ALA A 219 31.06 0.67 1.45
N ALA A 220 30.72 -0.48 0.85
CA ALA A 220 29.34 -0.83 0.51
C ALA A 220 29.16 -2.34 0.33
N PHE A 221 27.93 -2.83 0.50
CA PHE A 221 27.55 -4.18 0.09
C PHE A 221 26.13 -4.21 -0.46
N THR A 222 25.84 -5.25 -1.23
CA THR A 222 24.51 -5.53 -1.76
C THR A 222 24.32 -7.02 -1.95
N TYR A 223 23.07 -7.49 -1.87
CA TYR A 223 22.70 -8.84 -2.27
C TYR A 223 21.25 -8.90 -2.73
N GLY A 224 20.92 -9.97 -3.42
CA GLY A 224 19.59 -10.19 -3.97
C GLY A 224 19.37 -11.62 -4.45
N SER A 225 18.21 -11.87 -5.05
CA SER A 225 17.85 -13.18 -5.60
C SER A 225 16.99 -13.06 -6.86
N ALA A 226 16.74 -14.19 -7.52
CA ALA A 226 15.81 -14.24 -8.64
C ALA A 226 14.35 -14.09 -8.15
N VAL A 227 13.59 -13.21 -8.81
CA VAL A 227 12.13 -13.22 -8.72
C VAL A 227 11.57 -14.24 -9.70
N ASN A 228 12.11 -14.21 -10.93
CA ASN A 228 11.74 -15.12 -12.01
C ASN A 228 12.95 -15.42 -12.93
N ASP A 229 12.71 -16.06 -14.08
CA ASP A 229 13.77 -16.46 -15.03
C ASP A 229 14.62 -15.28 -15.55
N HIS A 230 14.05 -14.08 -15.60
CA HIS A 230 14.60 -12.90 -16.28
C HIS A 230 14.67 -11.64 -15.39
N THR A 231 14.14 -11.69 -14.18
CA THR A 231 14.11 -10.57 -13.21
C THR A 231 14.87 -10.94 -11.95
N PHE A 232 15.87 -10.14 -11.61
CA PHE A 232 16.61 -10.23 -10.35
C PHE A 232 16.14 -9.11 -9.41
N ASP A 233 15.98 -9.39 -8.14
CA ASP A 233 15.61 -8.38 -7.15
C ASP A 233 16.78 -8.09 -6.20
N THR A 234 17.13 -6.81 -6.09
CA THR A 234 18.16 -6.31 -5.17
C THR A 234 17.50 -6.02 -3.82
N HIS A 235 17.49 -7.02 -2.93
CA HIS A 235 16.87 -6.94 -1.60
C HIS A 235 17.53 -5.90 -0.69
N VAL A 236 18.86 -5.84 -0.71
CA VAL A 236 19.62 -4.96 0.18
C VAL A 236 20.72 -4.27 -0.59
N GLU A 237 20.85 -2.96 -0.38
CA GLU A 237 21.97 -2.15 -0.84
C GLU A 237 22.30 -1.15 0.28
N LYS A 238 23.51 -1.27 0.85
CA LYS A 238 23.96 -0.42 1.96
C LYS A 238 25.35 0.10 1.65
N ALA A 239 25.61 1.34 2.05
CA ALA A 239 26.92 1.94 1.93
C ALA A 239 27.23 2.80 3.15
N ASP A 240 28.51 2.87 3.49
CA ASP A 240 29.05 3.83 4.45
C ASP A 240 28.99 5.23 3.82
N THR A 241 28.31 6.15 4.52
CA THR A 241 28.11 7.54 4.06
C THR A 241 29.40 8.36 4.04
N GLU A 242 30.48 7.87 4.63
CA GLU A 242 31.80 8.50 4.52
C GLU A 242 32.38 8.45 3.10
N PHE A 243 31.91 7.52 2.24
CA PHE A 243 32.42 7.33 0.89
C PHE A 243 31.47 7.89 -0.18
N ASP A 244 31.70 9.12 -0.64
CA ASP A 244 30.85 9.77 -1.66
C ASP A 244 30.87 8.97 -2.99
N GLY A 245 29.70 8.49 -3.41
CA GLY A 245 29.54 7.69 -4.63
C GLY A 245 29.52 6.18 -4.41
N ALA A 246 29.71 5.68 -3.17
CA ALA A 246 29.70 4.25 -2.85
C ALA A 246 28.41 3.55 -3.31
N PHE A 247 27.23 4.12 -3.06
CA PHE A 247 25.94 3.62 -3.57
C PHE A 247 25.90 3.54 -5.12
N THR A 248 26.52 4.50 -5.81
CA THR A 248 26.46 4.54 -7.28
C THR A 248 27.37 3.48 -7.89
N ILE A 249 28.57 3.27 -7.31
CA ILE A 249 29.53 2.29 -7.83
C ILE A 249 29.11 0.86 -7.51
N ILE A 250 28.64 0.56 -6.28
CA ILE A 250 28.17 -0.80 -5.93
C ILE A 250 27.00 -1.20 -6.83
N ASN A 251 26.08 -0.28 -7.09
CA ASN A 251 24.92 -0.55 -7.94
C ASN A 251 25.33 -0.97 -9.36
N LYS A 252 26.25 -0.20 -9.99
CA LYS A 252 26.74 -0.51 -11.33
C LYS A 252 27.50 -1.83 -11.36
N LEU A 253 28.47 -2.01 -10.46
CA LEU A 253 29.34 -3.19 -10.48
C LEU A 253 28.55 -4.46 -10.15
N PHE A 254 27.59 -4.39 -9.23
CA PHE A 254 26.69 -5.51 -8.97
C PHE A 254 25.82 -5.83 -10.19
N ALA A 255 25.21 -4.85 -10.85
CA ALA A 255 24.47 -5.09 -12.09
C ALA A 255 25.33 -5.76 -13.18
N GLN A 256 26.63 -5.41 -13.26
CA GLN A 256 27.60 -6.04 -14.16
C GLN A 256 27.97 -7.47 -13.76
N HIS A 257 27.96 -7.78 -12.47
CA HIS A 257 28.22 -9.13 -11.95
C HIS A 257 27.03 -10.08 -12.18
N LEU A 258 25.79 -9.57 -12.20
CA LEU A 258 24.60 -10.41 -12.37
C LEU A 258 24.60 -11.17 -13.70
N PRO A 259 24.21 -12.47 -13.71
CA PRO A 259 24.10 -13.28 -14.91
C PRO A 259 23.30 -12.61 -16.04
N GLU A 260 23.74 -12.81 -17.30
CA GLU A 260 23.13 -12.18 -18.48
C GLU A 260 21.65 -12.51 -18.68
N ARG A 261 21.18 -13.66 -18.16
CA ARG A 261 19.77 -14.06 -18.20
C ARG A 261 18.85 -13.04 -17.54
N PHE A 262 19.35 -12.28 -16.57
CA PHE A 262 18.61 -11.20 -15.93
C PHE A 262 18.63 -9.97 -16.83
N THR A 263 17.49 -9.70 -17.45
CA THR A 263 17.25 -8.54 -18.32
C THR A 263 16.58 -7.42 -17.56
N LEU A 264 15.94 -7.71 -16.43
CA LEU A 264 15.33 -6.76 -15.52
C LEU A 264 15.95 -6.87 -14.12
N ILE A 265 16.07 -5.73 -13.46
CA ILE A 265 16.47 -5.63 -12.06
C ILE A 265 15.37 -4.88 -11.31
N ASN A 266 14.71 -5.55 -10.36
CA ASN A 266 13.86 -4.91 -9.36
C ASN A 266 14.75 -4.40 -8.23
N ARG A 267 14.48 -3.19 -7.75
CA ARG A 267 15.17 -2.60 -6.58
C ARG A 267 14.17 -2.18 -5.52
N GLU A 268 13.05 -2.88 -5.40
CA GLU A 268 11.98 -2.71 -4.39
C GLU A 268 11.36 -1.30 -4.35
N GLU A 269 10.65 -0.96 -3.27
CA GLU A 269 9.81 0.23 -3.14
C GLU A 269 10.46 1.45 -2.44
N ASP A 270 9.88 2.65 -2.57
CA ASP A 270 10.43 3.87 -1.95
C ASP A 270 9.91 4.16 -0.53
N LEU A 271 8.97 3.36 -0.03
CA LEU A 271 8.35 3.47 1.30
C LEU A 271 7.76 4.86 1.61
N GLY A 272 7.48 5.66 0.57
CA GLY A 272 6.98 7.02 0.72
C GLY A 272 8.06 8.05 1.09
N LEU A 273 9.33 7.65 1.15
CA LEU A 273 10.45 8.51 1.50
C LEU A 273 10.90 9.32 0.27
N ASP A 274 10.73 10.65 0.32
CA ASP A 274 11.01 11.52 -0.82
C ASP A 274 12.47 11.41 -1.32
N GLY A 275 13.44 11.33 -0.41
CA GLY A 275 14.86 11.15 -0.78
C GLY A 275 15.10 9.84 -1.53
N LEU A 276 14.54 8.74 -1.04
CA LEU A 276 14.65 7.41 -1.65
C LEU A 276 13.93 7.38 -3.01
N ARG A 277 12.74 7.97 -3.09
CA ARG A 277 11.98 8.12 -4.34
C ARG A 277 12.78 8.85 -5.41
N GLN A 278 13.39 10.00 -5.07
CA GLN A 278 14.23 10.74 -6.01
C GLN A 278 15.46 9.93 -6.43
N ALA A 279 16.10 9.21 -5.49
CA ALA A 279 17.23 8.35 -5.79
C ALA A 279 16.86 7.24 -6.79
N LYS A 280 15.75 6.52 -6.56
CA LYS A 280 15.27 5.46 -7.45
C LYS A 280 14.83 5.99 -8.82
N LEU A 281 14.08 7.10 -8.87
CA LEU A 281 13.67 7.74 -10.13
C LEU A 281 14.86 8.26 -10.94
N SER A 282 15.95 8.70 -10.29
CA SER A 282 17.15 9.19 -10.98
C SER A 282 17.89 8.12 -11.81
N TYR A 283 17.58 6.85 -11.60
CA TYR A 283 18.06 5.71 -12.38
C TYR A 283 17.13 5.34 -13.54
N HIS A 284 16.07 6.11 -13.80
CA HIS A 284 15.17 5.94 -14.94
C HIS A 284 14.58 4.52 -15.03
N PRO A 285 13.74 4.11 -14.07
CA PRO A 285 13.09 2.79 -14.11
C PRO A 285 12.41 2.58 -15.46
N ALA A 286 12.49 1.35 -15.97
CA ALA A 286 11.78 0.95 -17.19
C ALA A 286 10.27 1.05 -16.98
N PHE A 287 9.81 0.66 -15.79
CA PHE A 287 8.44 0.85 -15.33
C PHE A 287 8.39 0.77 -13.79
N LEU A 288 7.25 1.20 -13.24
CA LEU A 288 6.89 0.92 -11.87
C LEU A 288 5.98 -0.30 -11.86
N GLN A 289 6.34 -1.32 -11.10
CA GLN A 289 5.49 -2.50 -10.93
C GLN A 289 4.43 -2.15 -9.88
N HIS A 290 3.22 -1.89 -10.35
CA HIS A 290 2.08 -1.62 -9.48
C HIS A 290 1.80 -2.84 -8.57
N LYS A 291 1.44 -2.55 -7.33
CA LYS A 291 1.00 -3.53 -6.32
C LYS A 291 -0.38 -3.11 -5.79
N PHE A 292 -1.45 -3.66 -6.35
CA PHE A 292 -2.80 -3.39 -5.86
C PHE A 292 -3.15 -4.30 -4.68
N ALA A 293 -3.88 -3.75 -3.72
CA ALA A 293 -4.64 -4.52 -2.74
C ALA A 293 -6.10 -4.57 -3.18
N ALA A 294 -6.68 -5.76 -3.20
CA ALA A 294 -8.08 -6.03 -3.47
C ALA A 294 -8.74 -6.59 -2.22
N ILE A 295 -9.81 -5.96 -1.76
CA ILE A 295 -10.58 -6.41 -0.61
C ILE A 295 -11.97 -6.84 -1.06
N CYS A 296 -12.36 -8.08 -0.78
CA CYS A 296 -13.71 -8.56 -1.02
C CYS A 296 -14.67 -7.83 -0.09
N MET A 297 -15.59 -7.06 -0.68
CA MET A 297 -16.57 -6.25 0.04
C MET A 297 -17.71 -7.12 0.59
N HIS A 298 -18.24 -6.72 1.74
CA HIS A 298 -19.49 -7.23 2.27
C HIS A 298 -20.69 -6.68 1.46
N PRO A 299 -21.85 -7.37 1.43
CA PRO A 299 -22.99 -6.95 0.61
C PRO A 299 -23.49 -5.51 0.86
N ASP A 300 -23.37 -5.02 2.08
CA ASP A 300 -23.71 -3.63 2.44
C ASP A 300 -22.67 -2.61 1.96
N GLU A 301 -21.39 -2.96 1.95
CA GLU A 301 -20.32 -2.15 1.33
C GLU A 301 -20.54 -2.05 -0.19
N VAL A 302 -20.95 -3.16 -0.83
CA VAL A 302 -21.30 -3.19 -2.27
C VAL A 302 -22.48 -2.27 -2.55
N ALA A 303 -23.60 -2.45 -1.83
CA ALA A 303 -24.79 -1.62 -2.00
C ALA A 303 -24.50 -0.13 -1.70
N CYS A 304 -23.62 0.14 -0.74
CA CYS A 304 -23.14 1.49 -0.44
C CYS A 304 -22.40 2.09 -1.65
N LYS A 305 -21.40 1.38 -2.18
CA LYS A 305 -20.61 1.82 -3.34
C LYS A 305 -21.50 2.07 -4.57
N GLU A 306 -22.41 1.15 -4.88
CA GLU A 306 -23.36 1.30 -6.00
C GLU A 306 -24.24 2.55 -5.84
N LEU A 307 -24.81 2.76 -4.64
CA LEU A 307 -25.65 3.91 -4.35
C LEU A 307 -24.83 5.22 -4.37
N TRP A 308 -23.60 5.19 -3.86
CA TRP A 308 -22.66 6.31 -3.90
C TRP A 308 -22.43 6.77 -5.33
N MET A 309 -21.93 5.87 -6.17
CA MET A 309 -21.58 6.16 -7.56
C MET A 309 -22.80 6.66 -8.34
N LYS A 310 -23.98 6.06 -8.11
CA LYS A 310 -25.23 6.51 -8.74
C LYS A 310 -25.67 7.91 -8.29
N ALA A 311 -25.39 8.29 -7.04
CA ALA A 311 -25.85 9.55 -6.47
C ALA A 311 -24.93 10.74 -6.77
N PHE A 312 -23.60 10.50 -6.76
CA PHE A 312 -22.59 11.55 -6.84
C PHE A 312 -21.83 11.57 -8.17
N GLY A 313 -21.70 10.42 -8.85
CA GLY A 313 -20.95 10.32 -10.11
C GLY A 313 -19.43 10.32 -9.94
N ASP A 314 -18.93 10.15 -8.72
CA ASP A 314 -17.51 10.01 -8.42
C ASP A 314 -16.92 8.76 -9.08
N ASP A 315 -15.61 8.77 -9.32
CA ASP A 315 -14.93 7.61 -9.87
C ASP A 315 -14.87 6.44 -8.88
N GLU A 316 -14.66 5.24 -9.42
CA GLU A 316 -14.64 4.01 -8.64
C GLU A 316 -13.52 3.98 -7.60
N GLN A 317 -12.35 4.55 -7.92
CA GLN A 317 -11.17 4.53 -7.07
C GLN A 317 -11.38 5.40 -5.82
N PHE A 318 -12.07 6.53 -5.96
CA PHE A 318 -12.46 7.39 -4.85
C PHE A 318 -13.40 6.65 -3.89
N ALA A 319 -14.44 5.99 -4.42
CA ALA A 319 -15.37 5.21 -3.61
C ALA A 319 -14.67 4.03 -2.92
N ASP A 320 -13.78 3.31 -3.61
CA ASP A 320 -13.00 2.21 -3.05
C ASP A 320 -12.12 2.68 -1.89
N SER A 321 -11.43 3.80 -2.06
CA SER A 321 -10.59 4.40 -1.01
C SER A 321 -11.41 4.71 0.24
N PHE A 322 -12.62 5.26 0.08
CA PHE A 322 -13.54 5.50 1.19
C PHE A 322 -13.96 4.22 1.89
N ILE A 323 -14.38 3.21 1.11
CA ILE A 323 -14.84 1.91 1.65
C ILE A 323 -13.71 1.19 2.40
N MET A 324 -12.48 1.25 1.89
CA MET A 324 -11.37 0.52 2.48
C MET A 324 -10.88 1.13 3.80
N ARG A 325 -10.97 2.47 3.96
CA ARG A 325 -10.32 3.19 5.08
C ARG A 325 -11.29 3.81 6.08
N TYR A 326 -12.45 4.27 5.63
CA TYR A 326 -13.33 5.13 6.42
C TYR A 326 -14.69 4.51 6.73
N TYR A 327 -15.16 3.62 5.85
CA TYR A 327 -16.41 2.91 6.04
C TYR A 327 -16.46 2.14 7.36
N SER A 328 -17.62 2.20 8.01
CA SER A 328 -17.92 1.37 9.16
C SER A 328 -19.40 1.11 9.25
N ARG A 329 -19.80 -0.17 9.28
CA ARG A 329 -21.19 -0.57 9.48
C ARG A 329 -21.80 0.02 10.75
N ARG A 330 -21.01 0.28 11.81
CA ARG A 330 -21.49 0.88 13.07
C ARG A 330 -21.81 2.38 12.96
N ARG A 331 -21.31 3.03 11.91
CA ARG A 331 -21.42 4.47 11.68
C ARG A 331 -22.15 4.81 10.38
N MET A 332 -22.71 3.81 9.71
CA MET A 332 -23.54 3.99 8.53
C MET A 332 -25.01 3.88 8.93
N LEU A 333 -25.85 4.76 8.39
CA LEU A 333 -27.30 4.64 8.45
C LEU A 333 -27.85 4.39 7.06
N THR A 334 -28.78 3.44 6.95
CA THR A 334 -29.40 3.05 5.69
C THR A 334 -30.92 3.04 5.81
N ALA A 335 -31.60 3.31 4.69
CA ALA A 335 -33.03 3.07 4.56
C ALA A 335 -33.26 2.18 3.34
N GLU A 336 -34.06 1.14 3.54
CA GLU A 336 -34.42 0.18 2.50
C GLU A 336 -35.77 0.56 1.88
N ALA A 337 -35.88 0.38 0.57
CA ALA A 337 -37.14 0.42 -0.15
C ALA A 337 -37.14 -0.67 -1.21
N GLU A 338 -38.25 -1.39 -1.33
CA GLU A 338 -38.42 -2.44 -2.35
C GLU A 338 -37.29 -3.50 -2.31
N GLY A 339 -36.85 -3.87 -1.11
CA GLY A 339 -35.85 -4.93 -0.90
C GLY A 339 -34.40 -4.56 -1.20
N ARG A 340 -34.11 -3.27 -1.42
CA ARG A 340 -32.74 -2.77 -1.66
C ARG A 340 -32.43 -1.50 -0.86
N MET A 341 -31.15 -1.22 -0.65
CA MET A 341 -30.69 0.03 -0.06
C MET A 341 -31.10 1.20 -0.97
N ALA A 342 -31.92 2.11 -0.44
CA ALA A 342 -32.52 3.21 -1.18
C ALA A 342 -31.99 4.57 -0.74
N ALA A 343 -31.53 4.69 0.51
CA ALA A 343 -30.82 5.86 1.00
C ALA A 343 -29.74 5.44 2.01
N MET A 344 -28.71 6.28 2.13
CA MET A 344 -27.63 6.09 3.09
C MET A 344 -27.04 7.42 3.56
N LEU A 345 -26.36 7.39 4.70
CA LEU A 345 -25.40 8.41 5.14
C LEU A 345 -24.35 7.78 6.07
N HIS A 346 -23.22 8.47 6.24
CA HIS A 346 -22.14 8.09 7.14
C HIS A 346 -21.97 9.13 8.26
N LEU A 347 -21.67 8.65 9.47
CA LEU A 347 -21.39 9.47 10.66
C LEU A 347 -19.90 9.38 10.98
N LEU A 348 -19.11 10.27 10.39
CA LEU A 348 -17.67 10.26 10.50
C LEU A 348 -17.19 11.06 11.72
N PRO A 349 -16.42 10.47 12.64
CA PRO A 349 -15.92 11.19 13.82
C PRO A 349 -14.74 12.09 13.45
N PHE A 350 -14.85 13.38 13.78
CA PHE A 350 -13.79 14.37 13.64
C PHE A 350 -13.56 15.14 14.94
N ARG A 351 -12.39 15.77 15.05
CA ARG A 351 -12.13 16.86 16.00
C ARG A 351 -12.08 18.18 15.24
N THR A 352 -12.75 19.18 15.78
CA THR A 352 -12.72 20.56 15.27
C THR A 352 -12.52 21.54 16.43
N GLU A 353 -12.45 22.82 16.11
CA GLU A 353 -12.48 23.95 17.05
C GLU A 353 -13.74 23.95 17.92
N LEU A 354 -14.80 23.27 17.48
CA LEU A 354 -16.05 23.11 18.24
C LEU A 354 -16.05 21.86 19.13
N GLY A 355 -14.94 21.11 19.21
CA GLY A 355 -14.82 19.90 20.01
C GLY A 355 -15.08 18.62 19.21
N ARG A 356 -15.72 17.62 19.84
CA ARG A 356 -16.06 16.36 19.17
C ARG A 356 -17.18 16.60 18.18
N THR A 357 -16.88 16.40 16.90
CA THR A 357 -17.76 16.79 15.80
C THR A 357 -18.05 15.60 14.91
N THR A 358 -19.33 15.30 14.67
CA THR A 358 -19.72 14.30 13.66
C THR A 358 -19.87 14.96 12.30
N TYR A 359 -19.13 14.50 11.30
CA TYR A 359 -19.39 14.85 9.91
C TYR A 359 -20.42 13.88 9.33
N ILE A 360 -21.59 14.41 8.95
CA ILE A 360 -22.61 13.65 8.22
C ILE A 360 -22.22 13.67 6.74
N TYR A 361 -21.68 12.55 6.28
CA TYR A 361 -21.04 12.42 4.97
C TYR A 361 -21.82 11.51 4.03
N GLY A 362 -21.77 11.78 2.72
CA GLY A 362 -22.35 10.92 1.69
C GLY A 362 -23.87 10.72 1.80
N VAL A 363 -24.64 11.78 2.11
CA VAL A 363 -26.11 11.69 2.20
C VAL A 363 -26.69 11.42 0.81
N ALA A 364 -27.01 10.17 0.54
CA ALA A 364 -27.47 9.71 -0.76
C ALA A 364 -28.90 9.14 -0.68
N THR A 365 -29.68 9.37 -1.73
CA THR A 365 -30.94 8.69 -1.98
C THR A 365 -31.03 8.38 -3.47
N ASP A 366 -31.29 7.11 -3.79
CA ASP A 366 -31.43 6.65 -5.18
C ASP A 366 -32.43 7.56 -5.90
N PRO A 367 -32.09 8.08 -7.10
CA PRO A 367 -32.99 8.89 -7.90
C PRO A 367 -34.43 8.36 -8.01
N ALA A 368 -34.62 7.04 -8.09
CA ALA A 368 -35.94 6.40 -8.20
C ALA A 368 -36.78 6.45 -6.91
N PHE A 369 -36.15 6.71 -5.76
CA PHE A 369 -36.78 6.75 -4.44
C PHE A 369 -36.80 8.15 -3.80
N ARG A 370 -36.36 9.18 -4.53
CA ARG A 370 -36.41 10.57 -4.07
C ARG A 370 -37.86 11.03 -3.85
N GLY A 371 -38.04 12.00 -2.95
CA GLY A 371 -39.35 12.53 -2.58
C GLY A 371 -40.15 11.64 -1.62
N ARG A 372 -39.66 10.45 -1.25
CA ARG A 372 -40.32 9.52 -0.31
C ARG A 372 -39.96 9.74 1.16
N GLY A 373 -39.20 10.79 1.48
CA GLY A 373 -38.82 11.14 2.86
C GLY A 373 -37.67 10.32 3.47
N LEU A 374 -37.03 9.42 2.71
CA LEU A 374 -35.97 8.53 3.21
C LEU A 374 -34.76 9.28 3.79
N ALA A 375 -34.22 10.28 3.07
CA ALA A 375 -33.14 11.12 3.60
C ALA A 375 -33.54 11.81 4.92
N SER A 376 -34.77 12.29 5.03
CA SER A 376 -35.26 12.94 6.25
C SER A 376 -35.45 11.98 7.42
N GLN A 377 -35.71 10.69 7.15
CA GLN A 377 -35.69 9.64 8.17
C GLN A 377 -34.26 9.42 8.68
N LEU A 378 -33.30 9.26 7.77
CA LEU A 378 -31.89 9.06 8.13
C LEU A 378 -31.30 10.25 8.88
N MET A 379 -31.61 11.49 8.45
CA MET A 379 -31.16 12.70 9.16
C MET A 379 -31.71 12.78 10.58
N ARG A 380 -32.98 12.41 10.82
CA ARG A 380 -33.55 12.37 12.19
C ARG A 380 -32.80 11.38 13.07
N GLU A 381 -32.51 10.21 12.53
CA GLU A 381 -31.78 9.17 13.24
C GLU A 381 -30.32 9.57 13.50
N ALA A 382 -29.66 10.21 12.52
CA ALA A 382 -28.33 10.78 12.69
C ALA A 382 -28.30 11.77 13.86
N MET A 383 -29.24 12.72 13.89
CA MET A 383 -29.30 13.72 14.96
C MET A 383 -29.61 13.09 16.33
N ARG A 384 -30.44 12.05 16.39
CA ARG A 384 -30.67 11.28 17.63
C ARG A 384 -29.37 10.67 18.15
N LEU A 385 -28.61 9.99 17.27
CA LEU A 385 -27.35 9.35 17.63
C LEU A 385 -26.25 10.36 18.03
N ILE A 386 -26.16 11.49 17.33
CA ILE A 386 -25.25 12.60 17.66
C ILE A 386 -25.56 13.14 19.06
N ALA A 387 -26.86 13.34 19.36
CA ALA A 387 -27.30 13.78 20.68
C ALA A 387 -26.92 12.77 21.77
N GLU A 388 -27.21 11.48 21.57
CA GLU A 388 -26.93 10.37 22.50
C GLU A 388 -25.45 10.15 22.77
N ARG A 389 -24.61 10.26 21.73
CA ARG A 389 -23.15 10.15 21.89
C ARG A 389 -22.58 11.31 22.71
N GLY A 390 -23.28 12.43 22.76
CA GLY A 390 -22.84 13.63 23.47
C GLY A 390 -22.00 14.57 22.61
N ASP A 391 -22.04 14.46 21.27
CA ASP A 391 -21.17 15.26 20.38
C ASP A 391 -21.47 16.75 20.51
N ASP A 392 -20.42 17.56 20.47
CA ASP A 392 -20.46 19.01 20.68
C ASP A 392 -21.02 19.73 19.45
N ALA A 393 -20.73 19.19 18.26
CA ALA A 393 -21.18 19.71 16.99
C ALA A 393 -21.43 18.60 15.96
N ALA A 394 -22.11 18.96 14.88
CA ALA A 394 -22.16 18.18 13.66
C ALA A 394 -21.98 19.10 12.46
N LEU A 395 -21.35 18.60 11.41
CA LEU A 395 -21.18 19.36 10.17
C LEU A 395 -21.62 18.52 8.97
N LEU A 396 -21.92 19.20 7.88
CA LEU A 396 -22.13 18.62 6.55
C LEU A 396 -21.75 19.64 5.48
N ILE A 397 -21.39 19.17 4.29
CA ILE A 397 -21.14 20.04 3.13
C ILE A 397 -22.27 19.82 2.13
N PRO A 398 -23.17 20.80 1.93
CA PRO A 398 -24.16 20.73 0.87
C PRO A 398 -23.46 20.72 -0.49
N THR A 399 -23.89 19.85 -1.41
CA THR A 399 -23.34 19.82 -2.77
C THR A 399 -23.42 21.22 -3.42
N PRO A 400 -22.31 21.77 -3.92
CA PRO A 400 -22.29 23.05 -4.62
C PRO A 400 -23.31 23.09 -5.79
N GLY A 401 -23.95 24.25 -5.99
CA GLY A 401 -24.97 24.45 -7.03
C GLY A 401 -26.33 23.79 -6.76
N LYS A 402 -26.58 23.33 -5.52
CA LYS A 402 -27.89 22.80 -5.08
C LYS A 402 -28.38 23.54 -3.84
N GLU A 403 -28.73 24.80 -3.99
CA GLU A 403 -29.07 25.72 -2.89
C GLU A 403 -30.22 25.21 -2.00
N TRP A 404 -31.17 24.48 -2.58
CA TRP A 404 -32.28 23.84 -1.86
C TRP A 404 -31.81 22.87 -0.75
N LEU A 405 -30.58 22.34 -0.84
CA LEU A 405 -30.00 21.49 0.20
C LEU A 405 -29.80 22.27 1.50
N ARG A 406 -29.52 23.58 1.44
CA ARG A 406 -29.39 24.40 2.66
C ARG A 406 -30.71 24.51 3.41
N GLU A 407 -31.82 24.70 2.70
CA GLU A 407 -33.16 24.65 3.30
C GLU A 407 -33.51 23.26 3.82
N PHE A 408 -33.09 22.20 3.10
CA PHE A 408 -33.27 20.83 3.55
C PHE A 408 -32.57 20.56 4.89
N TYR A 409 -31.27 20.86 4.99
CA TYR A 409 -30.49 20.63 6.20
C TYR A 409 -30.85 21.61 7.32
N GLY A 410 -31.30 22.83 7.00
CA GLY A 410 -31.79 23.82 7.96
C GLY A 410 -32.93 23.32 8.84
N ARG A 411 -33.78 22.43 8.31
CA ARG A 411 -34.87 21.78 9.09
C ARG A 411 -34.36 20.89 10.24
N PHE A 412 -33.09 20.50 10.21
CA PHE A 412 -32.45 19.71 11.26
C PHE A 412 -31.53 20.55 12.16
N GLY A 413 -31.56 21.89 12.01
CA GLY A 413 -30.78 22.82 12.83
C GLY A 413 -29.37 23.10 12.31
N PHE A 414 -29.02 22.66 11.11
CA PHE A 414 -27.76 23.05 10.46
C PHE A 414 -27.87 24.45 9.89
N ALA A 415 -26.87 25.29 10.10
CA ALA A 415 -26.83 26.65 9.56
C ALA A 415 -25.40 27.08 9.26
N GLY A 416 -25.24 28.27 8.69
CA GLY A 416 -23.93 28.85 8.40
C GLY A 416 -23.35 28.45 7.06
N ASP A 417 -22.16 29.00 6.82
CA ASP A 417 -21.42 28.88 5.57
C ASP A 417 -19.93 29.02 5.91
N VAL A 418 -19.39 28.03 6.62
CA VAL A 418 -18.05 28.08 7.21
C VAL A 418 -17.07 27.33 6.29
N PRO A 419 -15.94 27.93 5.87
CA PRO A 419 -14.90 27.17 5.17
C PRO A 419 -14.46 25.98 6.03
N ALA A 420 -14.39 24.80 5.44
CA ALA A 420 -13.94 23.59 6.10
C ALA A 420 -12.64 23.09 5.45
N ARG A 421 -11.70 22.64 6.27
CA ARG A 421 -10.49 21.96 5.84
C ARG A 421 -10.43 20.62 6.53
N PHE A 422 -10.31 19.55 5.76
CA PHE A 422 -10.13 18.21 6.31
C PHE A 422 -8.66 17.84 6.39
N VAL A 423 -8.30 17.12 7.44
CA VAL A 423 -6.94 16.64 7.69
C VAL A 423 -7.02 15.16 8.03
N SER A 424 -6.44 14.31 7.18
CA SER A 424 -6.22 12.88 7.42
C SER A 424 -4.79 12.50 7.05
N ALA A 425 -4.30 11.37 7.58
CA ALA A 425 -2.94 10.90 7.32
C ALA A 425 -2.69 10.57 5.84
N ASP A 426 -3.69 9.98 5.18
CA ASP A 426 -3.64 9.60 3.76
C ASP A 426 -4.06 10.73 2.80
N ARG A 427 -4.41 11.90 3.34
CA ARG A 427 -4.90 13.08 2.59
C ARG A 427 -6.14 12.79 1.74
N PHE A 428 -6.99 11.86 2.17
CA PHE A 428 -8.31 11.63 1.57
C PHE A 428 -9.14 12.92 1.55
N ASP A 429 -9.77 13.20 0.41
CA ASP A 429 -10.62 14.36 0.24
C ASP A 429 -12.05 14.07 0.72
N PHE A 430 -12.38 14.57 1.90
CA PHE A 430 -13.72 14.53 2.49
C PHE A 430 -14.64 15.67 2.01
N GLY A 431 -14.09 16.60 1.24
CA GLY A 431 -14.76 17.77 0.69
C GLY A 431 -15.41 17.49 -0.66
N THR A 432 -15.33 18.48 -1.54
CA THR A 432 -15.96 18.46 -2.88
C THR A 432 -14.96 18.36 -4.03
N GLY A 433 -13.67 18.09 -3.78
CA GLY A 433 -12.61 18.22 -4.78
C GLY A 433 -12.06 19.64 -4.94
N ASP A 434 -12.68 20.63 -4.31
CA ASP A 434 -12.32 22.04 -4.38
C ASP A 434 -12.46 22.69 -3.00
N ALA A 435 -11.31 22.99 -2.38
CA ALA A 435 -11.25 23.60 -1.05
C ALA A 435 -12.01 24.94 -0.95
N ALA A 436 -12.20 25.67 -2.05
CA ALA A 436 -13.00 26.90 -2.05
C ALA A 436 -14.50 26.62 -1.93
N ALA A 437 -14.94 25.44 -2.38
CA ALA A 437 -16.32 24.98 -2.35
C ALA A 437 -16.65 24.15 -1.09
N ASP A 438 -15.65 23.80 -0.27
CA ASP A 438 -15.79 23.14 1.03
C ASP A 438 -16.41 24.07 2.08
N ARG A 439 -17.72 24.26 1.95
CA ARG A 439 -18.51 25.20 2.74
C ARG A 439 -19.47 24.44 3.65
N ALA A 440 -19.09 24.30 4.91
CA ALA A 440 -19.86 23.54 5.90
C ALA A 440 -21.08 24.31 6.42
N MET A 441 -22.19 23.59 6.52
CA MET A 441 -23.26 23.93 7.46
C MET A 441 -23.03 23.17 8.76
N VAL A 442 -23.29 23.84 9.88
CA VAL A 442 -22.92 23.36 11.21
C VAL A 442 -24.13 23.37 12.13
N TRP A 443 -24.33 22.28 12.85
CA TRP A 443 -25.16 22.17 14.02
C TRP A 443 -24.27 22.21 15.27
N ARG A 444 -24.67 22.95 16.30
CA ARG A 444 -23.95 23.07 17.57
C ARG A 444 -24.87 22.69 18.72
N ARG A 445 -24.37 21.90 19.67
CA ARG A 445 -25.10 21.59 20.91
C ARG A 445 -25.34 22.83 21.75
N ASP A 446 -24.31 23.66 21.89
CA ASP A 446 -24.39 24.98 22.51
C ASP A 446 -24.33 26.07 21.43
N SER A 447 -25.48 26.68 21.14
CA SER A 447 -25.58 27.74 20.13
C SER A 447 -24.86 29.04 20.52
N SER A 448 -24.46 29.19 21.79
CA SER A 448 -23.75 30.39 22.27
C SER A 448 -22.28 30.41 21.86
N VAL A 449 -21.66 29.24 21.61
CA VAL A 449 -20.28 29.12 21.12
C VAL A 449 -20.22 29.63 19.69
N PRO A 450 -19.56 30.76 19.37
CA PRO A 450 -19.55 31.32 18.02
C PRO A 450 -18.97 30.36 16.99
N LEU A 451 -19.42 30.46 15.74
CA LEU A 451 -18.78 29.72 14.64
C LEU A 451 -17.38 30.30 14.39
N PRO A 452 -16.36 29.45 14.21
CA PRO A 452 -15.04 29.91 13.85
C PRO A 452 -15.02 30.45 12.41
N GLU A 453 -13.99 31.22 12.06
CA GLU A 453 -13.80 31.72 10.70
C GLU A 453 -13.53 30.59 9.69
N GLN A 454 -12.94 29.49 10.15
CA GLN A 454 -12.70 28.25 9.41
C GLN A 454 -12.78 27.07 10.38
N LEU A 455 -13.28 25.93 9.91
CA LEU A 455 -13.24 24.66 10.63
C LEU A 455 -12.10 23.78 10.12
N THR A 456 -11.25 23.32 11.02
CA THR A 456 -10.25 22.29 10.73
C THR A 456 -10.74 20.95 11.27
N ALA A 457 -11.24 20.10 10.39
CA ALA A 457 -11.74 18.77 10.72
C ALA A 457 -10.60 17.75 10.63
N SER A 458 -10.05 17.38 11.79
CA SER A 458 -8.97 16.41 11.91
C SER A 458 -9.52 15.00 12.16
N TRP A 459 -9.19 14.07 11.26
CA TRP A 459 -9.47 12.65 11.40
C TRP A 459 -8.41 12.02 12.31
N HIS A 460 -8.87 11.41 13.39
CA HIS A 460 -8.03 10.61 14.28
C HIS A 460 -8.64 9.20 14.31
N SER A 461 -8.04 8.28 13.56
CA SER A 461 -8.43 6.87 13.50
C SER A 461 -8.13 6.15 14.80
#